data_AF-A0A2H0QS49-F1
#
_entry.id   AF-A0A2H0QS49-F1
#
_cell.length_a   1.000
_cell.length_b   1.000
_cell.length_c   1.000
_cell.angle_alpha   90.00
_cell.angle_beta   90.00
_cell.angle_gamma   90.00
#
_symmetry.space_group_name_H-M   'P 1'
#
loop_
_entity.id
_entity.type
_entity.pdbx_description
1 polymer ?
#
loop_
_entity_poly.entity_id
_entity_poly.type
_entity_poly.pdbx_seq_one_letter_code
_entity_poly.pdbx_strand_id
1 'polypeptide(L)'
;SKLTPGQNAILTKKRKELLAARWIDEFAEDIRAWRYFCEIIGRSEFCLGKLDGKNWTIDLTWATQSSDRVAKILEGGFSGGNHPPKPPSCSIPEFADAWDDVLKRLAHHHGKAAVRSWFSNTIITATEDTPDGIMLTLEAPREFVRGWIEKHFLADLNHYWRECDYCSRPVIGIQLKTKEATS
;
A
#
# COMPACT_ATOMS: atom_id res chain seq x y z
N SER A 1 -5.51 -20.47 -14.01
CA SER A 1 -6.24 -21.72 -13.69
C SER A 1 -7.36 -21.36 -12.75
N LYS A 2 -8.60 -21.81 -13.05
CA LYS A 2 -9.75 -21.65 -12.15
C LYS A 2 -9.42 -22.33 -10.81
N LEU A 3 -9.54 -21.61 -9.70
CA LEU A 3 -9.29 -22.15 -8.36
C LEU A 3 -10.55 -22.91 -7.92
N THR A 4 -10.63 -24.19 -8.28
CA THR A 4 -11.72 -25.08 -7.87
C THR A 4 -11.30 -25.82 -6.59
N PRO A 5 -12.11 -25.83 -5.52
CA PRO A 5 -11.81 -26.63 -4.33
C PRO A 5 -11.60 -28.11 -4.70
N GLY A 6 -10.53 -28.73 -4.19
CA GLY A 6 -10.18 -30.14 -4.47
C GLY A 6 -9.38 -30.38 -5.76
N GLN A 7 -9.12 -29.35 -6.59
CA GLN A 7 -8.18 -29.46 -7.71
C GLN A 7 -6.78 -29.00 -7.28
N ASN A 8 -5.81 -29.91 -7.36
CA ASN A 8 -4.39 -29.54 -7.28
C ASN A 8 -4.05 -28.65 -8.48
N ALA A 9 -3.68 -27.40 -8.20
CA ALA A 9 -3.27 -26.47 -9.25
C ALA A 9 -1.96 -26.95 -9.89
N ILE A 10 -1.99 -27.35 -11.16
CA ILE A 10 -0.77 -27.64 -11.91
C ILE A 10 -0.12 -26.30 -12.31
N LEU A 11 1.01 -25.99 -11.67
CA LEU A 11 1.83 -24.83 -11.99
C LEU A 11 2.83 -25.18 -13.10
N THR A 12 2.66 -24.58 -14.27
CA THR A 12 3.66 -24.65 -15.35
C THR A 12 4.97 -23.99 -14.91
N LYS A 13 6.10 -24.32 -15.57
CA LYS A 13 7.41 -23.71 -15.27
C LYS A 13 7.36 -22.18 -15.27
N LYS A 14 6.80 -21.58 -16.33
CA LYS A 14 6.61 -20.14 -16.45
C LYS A 14 5.77 -19.53 -15.31
N ARG A 15 4.74 -20.24 -14.83
CA ARG A 15 3.94 -19.78 -13.69
C ARG A 15 4.76 -19.78 -12.39
N LYS A 16 5.59 -20.80 -12.17
CA LYS A 16 6.48 -20.85 -10.99
C LYS A 16 7.49 -19.70 -11.01
N GLU A 17 8.11 -19.43 -12.16
CA GLU A 17 9.06 -18.32 -12.32
C GLU A 17 8.40 -16.96 -12.04
N LEU A 18 7.21 -16.70 -12.61
CA LEU A 18 6.46 -15.47 -12.35
C LEU A 18 6.05 -15.32 -10.88
N LEU A 19 5.57 -16.39 -10.26
CA LEU A 19 5.20 -16.37 -8.85
C LEU A 19 6.40 -16.12 -7.95
N ALA A 20 7.54 -16.78 -8.21
CA ALA A 20 8.78 -16.58 -7.47
C ALA A 20 9.28 -15.14 -7.62
N ALA A 21 9.26 -14.58 -8.83
CA ALA A 21 9.63 -13.19 -9.05
C ALA A 21 8.76 -12.23 -8.24
N ARG A 22 7.43 -12.37 -8.27
CA ARG A 22 6.55 -11.49 -7.46
C ARG A 22 6.70 -11.72 -5.96
N TRP A 23 6.88 -12.96 -5.54
CA TRP A 23 7.11 -13.33 -4.15
C TRP A 23 8.33 -12.60 -3.56
N ILE A 24 9.41 -12.53 -4.32
CA ILE A 24 10.64 -11.82 -3.93
C ILE A 24 10.44 -10.31 -4.10
N ASP A 25 10.11 -9.85 -5.31
CA ASP A 25 10.18 -8.44 -5.69
C ASP A 25 9.11 -7.55 -5.03
N GLU A 26 7.90 -8.09 -4.87
CA GLU A 26 6.73 -7.32 -4.39
C GLU A 26 6.38 -7.68 -2.97
N PHE A 27 6.43 -8.96 -2.62
CA PHE A 27 6.02 -9.42 -1.29
C PHE A 27 7.19 -9.55 -0.31
N ALA A 28 8.44 -9.36 -0.75
CA ALA A 28 9.64 -9.50 0.10
C ALA A 28 9.63 -10.79 0.94
N GLU A 29 9.10 -11.86 0.36
CA GLU A 29 8.92 -13.14 1.02
C GLU A 29 8.01 -13.14 2.28
N ASP A 30 7.14 -12.12 2.42
CA ASP A 30 6.15 -12.02 3.49
C ASP A 30 4.89 -12.82 3.14
N ILE A 31 4.73 -13.98 3.81
CA ILE A 31 3.59 -14.88 3.60
C ILE A 31 2.27 -14.25 4.01
N ARG A 32 2.27 -13.32 4.97
CA ARG A 32 1.06 -12.63 5.42
C ARG A 32 0.62 -11.62 4.37
N ALA A 33 1.57 -10.91 3.75
CA ALA A 33 1.28 -10.01 2.64
C ALA A 33 0.75 -10.76 1.41
N TRP A 34 1.38 -11.90 1.07
CA TRP A 34 0.89 -12.77 0.00
C TRP A 34 -0.52 -13.32 0.28
N ARG A 35 -0.76 -13.81 1.49
CA ARG A 35 -2.11 -14.27 1.90
C ARG A 35 -3.13 -13.15 1.79
N TYR A 36 -2.80 -11.96 2.27
CA TYR A 36 -3.66 -10.78 2.16
C TYR A 36 -3.99 -10.46 0.70
N PHE A 37 -2.99 -10.46 -0.19
CA PHE A 37 -3.20 -10.29 -1.63
C PHE A 37 -4.16 -11.33 -2.22
N CYS A 38 -3.95 -12.62 -1.91
CA CYS A 38 -4.86 -13.68 -2.35
C CYS A 38 -6.27 -13.53 -1.77
N GLU A 39 -6.41 -13.10 -0.51
CA GLU A 39 -7.70 -12.84 0.14
C GLU A 39 -8.47 -11.70 -0.54
N ILE A 40 -7.81 -10.62 -0.97
CA ILE A 40 -8.46 -9.55 -1.75
C ILE A 40 -9.06 -10.11 -3.03
N ILE A 41 -8.29 -10.90 -3.78
CA ILE A 41 -8.76 -11.52 -5.02
C ILE A 41 -9.93 -12.47 -4.74
N GLY A 42 -9.80 -13.33 -3.71
CA GLY A 42 -10.81 -14.31 -3.34
C GLY A 42 -12.10 -13.74 -2.74
N ARG A 43 -12.06 -12.50 -2.22
CA ARG A 43 -13.25 -11.79 -1.71
C ARG A 43 -13.91 -10.89 -2.77
N SER A 44 -13.20 -10.54 -3.83
CA SER A 44 -13.73 -9.64 -4.86
C SER A 44 -14.70 -10.37 -5.80
N GLU A 45 -15.97 -9.96 -5.76
CA GLU A 45 -16.99 -10.42 -6.71
C GLU A 45 -16.63 -10.07 -8.16
N PHE A 46 -15.96 -8.93 -8.37
CA PHE A 46 -15.43 -8.54 -9.66
C PHE A 46 -14.36 -9.53 -10.14
N CYS A 47 -13.33 -9.78 -9.33
CA CYS A 47 -12.23 -10.68 -9.70
C CYS A 47 -12.72 -12.11 -9.97
N LEU A 48 -13.76 -12.52 -9.25
CA LEU A 48 -14.35 -13.84 -9.38
C LEU A 48 -15.46 -13.93 -10.44
N GLY A 49 -15.70 -12.87 -11.22
CA GLY A 49 -16.71 -12.88 -12.29
C GLY A 49 -18.13 -13.15 -11.78
N LYS A 50 -18.43 -12.77 -10.53
CA LYS A 50 -19.74 -12.95 -9.89
C LYS A 50 -20.71 -11.79 -10.17
N LEU A 51 -20.22 -10.69 -10.75
CA LEU A 51 -21.04 -9.54 -11.13
C LEU A 51 -21.78 -9.82 -12.44
N ASP A 52 -23.08 -9.50 -12.47
CA ASP A 52 -23.91 -9.66 -13.67
C ASP A 52 -23.33 -8.94 -14.89
N GLY A 53 -23.33 -9.63 -16.02
CA GLY A 53 -22.73 -9.15 -17.28
C GLY A 53 -21.21 -9.33 -17.37
N LYS A 54 -20.53 -9.90 -16.37
CA LYS A 54 -19.09 -10.22 -16.43
C LYS A 54 -18.82 -11.71 -16.56
N ASN A 55 -18.53 -12.15 -17.78
CA ASN A 55 -18.24 -13.56 -18.09
C ASN A 55 -16.76 -13.94 -17.97
N TRP A 56 -15.97 -13.21 -17.19
CA TRP A 56 -14.54 -13.46 -17.05
C TRP A 56 -14.08 -13.38 -15.60
N THR A 57 -13.10 -14.21 -15.26
CA THR A 57 -12.50 -14.31 -13.92
C THR A 57 -11.02 -13.99 -14.01
N ILE A 58 -10.49 -13.23 -13.05
CA ILE A 58 -9.05 -13.06 -12.88
C ILE A 58 -8.49 -14.36 -12.30
N ASP A 59 -7.48 -14.92 -12.96
CA ASP A 59 -6.67 -15.97 -12.36
C ASP A 59 -5.37 -15.42 -11.77
N LEU A 60 -4.69 -16.23 -10.95
CA LEU A 60 -3.46 -15.81 -10.30
C LEU A 60 -2.36 -15.44 -11.31
N THR A 61 -2.35 -16.05 -12.51
CA THR A 61 -1.37 -15.71 -13.56
C THR A 61 -1.58 -14.30 -14.07
N TRP A 62 -2.84 -13.90 -14.27
CA TRP A 62 -3.17 -12.53 -14.61
C TRP A 62 -2.81 -11.57 -13.47
N ALA A 63 -3.20 -11.90 -12.24
CA ALA A 63 -2.99 -11.06 -11.07
C ALA A 63 -1.50 -10.76 -10.80
N THR A 64 -0.63 -11.74 -11.03
CA THR A 64 0.81 -11.63 -10.79
C THR A 64 1.62 -11.31 -12.05
N GLN A 65 0.98 -10.98 -13.17
CA GLN A 65 1.68 -10.79 -14.45
C GLN A 65 2.65 -9.60 -14.42
N SER A 66 2.39 -8.59 -13.59
CA SER A 66 3.20 -7.37 -13.50
C SER A 66 3.03 -6.69 -12.14
N SER A 67 4.01 -5.87 -11.76
CA SER A 67 3.97 -5.05 -10.54
C SER A 67 2.76 -4.12 -10.52
N ASP A 68 2.43 -3.51 -11.67
CA ASP A 68 1.25 -2.64 -11.82
C ASP A 68 -0.06 -3.34 -11.44
N ARG A 69 -0.22 -4.62 -11.82
CA ARG A 69 -1.43 -5.38 -11.45
C ARG A 69 -1.47 -5.73 -9.98
N VAL A 70 -0.31 -6.08 -9.41
CA VAL A 70 -0.20 -6.32 -7.96
C VAL A 70 -0.58 -5.05 -7.20
N ALA A 71 -0.01 -3.90 -7.58
CA ALA A 71 -0.34 -2.60 -7.05
C ALA A 71 -1.85 -2.31 -7.14
N LYS A 72 -2.44 -2.39 -8.34
CA LYS A 72 -3.88 -2.13 -8.55
C LYS A 72 -4.80 -3.00 -7.70
N ILE A 73 -4.45 -4.27 -7.51
CA ILE A 73 -5.23 -5.19 -6.66
C ILE A 73 -5.15 -4.74 -5.21
N LEU A 74 -3.94 -4.45 -4.71
CA LEU A 74 -3.72 -4.01 -3.34
C LEU A 74 -4.34 -2.63 -3.07
N GLU A 75 -4.42 -1.79 -4.09
CA GLU A 75 -5.05 -0.47 -4.06
C GLU A 75 -6.60 -0.53 -4.10
N GLY A 76 -7.17 -1.73 -4.16
CA GLY A 76 -8.62 -1.90 -4.22
C GLY A 76 -9.21 -1.50 -5.57
N GLY A 77 -8.43 -1.45 -6.66
CA GLY A 77 -8.95 -1.21 -8.02
C GLY A 77 -10.02 -2.22 -8.46
N PHE A 78 -10.14 -3.35 -7.74
CA PHE A 78 -11.13 -4.40 -7.96
C PHE A 78 -12.05 -4.63 -6.75
N SER A 79 -12.15 -3.68 -5.82
CA SER A 79 -13.00 -3.80 -4.62
C SER A 79 -14.47 -3.42 -4.85
N GLY A 80 -14.86 -3.11 -6.09
CA GLY A 80 -16.24 -2.70 -6.41
C GLY A 80 -16.62 -1.32 -5.86
N GLY A 81 -15.63 -0.45 -5.60
CA GLY A 81 -15.84 0.88 -5.02
C GLY A 81 -15.66 0.95 -3.51
N ASN A 82 -15.42 -0.18 -2.84
CA ASN A 82 -15.07 -0.23 -1.43
C ASN A 82 -13.60 0.16 -1.23
N HIS A 83 -13.32 1.45 -1.12
CA HIS A 83 -12.00 1.94 -0.78
C HIS A 83 -11.81 1.96 0.74
N PRO A 84 -10.58 1.69 1.25
CA PRO A 84 -10.25 1.87 2.67
C PRO A 84 -10.62 3.26 3.18
N PRO A 85 -10.78 3.49 4.50
CA PRO A 85 -11.10 4.82 5.03
C PRO A 85 -10.04 5.86 4.64
N LYS A 86 -10.35 7.15 4.82
CA LYS A 86 -9.34 8.22 4.67
C LYS A 86 -8.18 7.91 5.63
N PRO A 87 -6.91 8.18 5.24
CA PRO A 87 -5.80 8.17 6.18
C PRO A 87 -6.12 8.96 7.45
N PRO A 88 -5.68 8.48 8.62
CA PRO A 88 -5.93 9.16 9.88
C PRO A 88 -5.19 10.51 9.91
N SER A 89 -5.68 11.40 10.77
CA SER A 89 -4.97 12.65 11.09
C SER A 89 -3.63 12.33 11.76
N CYS A 90 -2.70 13.29 11.72
CA CYS A 90 -1.45 13.21 12.45
C CYS A 90 -1.71 13.08 13.96
N SER A 91 -0.98 12.21 14.67
CA SER A 91 -1.09 12.14 16.15
C SER A 91 -0.51 13.36 16.84
N ILE A 92 0.30 14.13 16.13
CA ILE A 92 0.98 15.31 16.62
C ILE A 92 0.20 16.52 16.08
N PRO A 93 -0.60 17.21 16.92
CA PRO A 93 -1.55 18.22 16.45
C PRO A 93 -0.91 19.35 15.64
N GLU A 94 0.32 19.72 15.99
CA GLU A 94 1.10 20.75 15.27
C GLU A 94 1.27 20.45 13.77
N PHE A 95 1.33 19.17 13.38
CA PHE A 95 1.54 18.76 12.00
C PHE A 95 0.24 18.27 11.33
N ALA A 96 -0.92 18.40 11.97
CA ALA A 96 -2.18 17.85 11.46
C ALA A 96 -2.59 18.49 10.11
N ASP A 97 -2.59 19.81 10.03
CA ASP A 97 -2.97 20.54 8.81
C ASP A 97 -1.97 20.30 7.67
N ALA A 98 -0.67 20.31 8.00
CA ALA A 98 0.41 20.01 7.06
C ALA A 98 0.27 18.59 6.49
N TRP A 99 -0.01 17.60 7.36
CA TRP A 99 -0.21 16.23 6.93
C TRP A 99 -1.41 16.08 6.01
N ASP A 100 -2.52 16.77 6.31
CA ASP A 100 -3.70 16.80 5.46
C ASP A 100 -3.40 17.42 4.08
N ASP A 101 -2.52 18.42 3.99
CA ASP A 101 -2.07 18.99 2.70
C ASP A 101 -1.15 18.02 1.94
N VAL A 102 -0.17 17.41 2.60
CA VAL A 102 0.72 16.40 2.00
C VAL A 102 -0.09 15.25 1.42
N LEU A 103 -1.09 14.75 2.16
CA LEU A 103 -1.98 13.70 1.67
C LEU A 103 -2.81 14.14 0.45
N LYS A 104 -3.25 15.40 0.39
CA LYS A 104 -3.95 15.94 -0.78
C LYS A 104 -3.02 16.00 -2.00
N ARG A 105 -1.78 16.44 -1.84
CA ARG A 105 -0.77 16.51 -2.91
C ARG A 105 -0.41 15.12 -3.42
N LEU A 106 -0.16 14.17 -2.52
CA LEU A 106 0.03 12.76 -2.88
C LEU A 106 -1.18 12.20 -3.64
N ALA A 107 -2.40 12.52 -3.19
CA ALA A 107 -3.61 12.04 -3.85
C ALA A 107 -3.84 12.67 -5.22
N HIS A 108 -3.31 13.89 -5.45
CA HIS A 108 -3.30 14.53 -6.76
C HIS A 108 -2.31 13.84 -7.71
N HIS A 109 -1.12 13.50 -7.22
CA HIS A 109 -0.07 12.88 -8.03
C HIS A 109 -0.30 11.38 -8.30
N HIS A 110 -0.59 10.60 -7.25
CA HIS A 110 -0.72 9.13 -7.30
C HIS A 110 -2.16 8.63 -7.42
N GLY A 111 -3.13 9.53 -7.20
CA GLY A 111 -4.55 9.19 -7.17
C GLY A 111 -5.08 8.86 -5.78
N LYS A 112 -6.35 9.24 -5.55
CA LYS A 112 -7.02 9.08 -4.24
C LYS A 112 -7.10 7.62 -3.76
N ALA A 113 -7.26 6.66 -4.68
CA ALA A 113 -7.38 5.24 -4.33
C ALA A 113 -6.05 4.67 -3.80
N ALA A 114 -4.92 5.04 -4.43
CA ALA A 114 -3.60 4.63 -3.99
C ALA A 114 -3.30 5.17 -2.59
N VAL A 115 -3.53 6.46 -2.35
CA VAL A 115 -3.30 7.08 -1.04
C VAL A 115 -4.18 6.44 0.04
N ARG A 116 -5.47 6.21 -0.22
CA ARG A 116 -6.35 5.51 0.75
C ARG A 116 -5.84 4.11 1.07
N SER A 117 -5.31 3.39 0.08
CA SER A 117 -4.90 2.00 0.28
C SER A 117 -3.62 1.86 1.09
N TRP A 118 -2.65 2.73 0.84
CA TRP A 118 -1.34 2.63 1.47
C TRP A 118 -1.25 3.41 2.78
N PHE A 119 -2.05 4.47 2.96
CA PHE A 119 -1.96 5.35 4.13
C PHE A 119 -3.15 5.23 5.11
N SER A 120 -4.20 4.47 4.80
CA SER A 120 -5.39 4.31 5.69
C SER A 120 -5.08 3.81 7.09
N ASN A 121 -3.99 3.07 7.26
CA ASN A 121 -3.56 2.49 8.53
C ASN A 121 -2.16 2.95 8.92
N THR A 122 -1.69 4.06 8.36
CA THR A 122 -0.40 4.67 8.72
C THR A 122 -0.63 5.89 9.58
N ILE A 123 0.27 6.17 10.51
CA ILE A 123 0.12 7.32 11.39
C ILE A 123 1.46 7.94 11.74
N ILE A 124 1.52 9.27 11.76
CA ILE A 124 2.70 9.99 12.24
C ILE A 124 2.64 10.01 13.76
N THR A 125 3.68 9.49 14.41
CA THR A 125 3.68 9.20 15.86
C THR A 125 4.75 9.92 16.65
N ALA A 126 5.86 10.30 16.03
CA ALA A 126 6.97 10.95 16.70
C ALA A 126 7.67 11.98 15.83
N THR A 127 8.36 12.90 16.49
CA THR A 127 9.27 13.89 15.91
C THR A 127 10.65 13.71 16.52
N GLU A 128 11.67 13.90 15.71
CA GLU A 128 13.06 13.99 16.15
C GLU A 128 13.64 15.32 15.67
N ASP A 129 14.14 16.12 16.62
CA ASP A 129 14.86 17.35 16.31
C ASP A 129 16.25 17.02 15.77
N THR A 130 16.54 17.50 14.58
CA THR A 130 17.86 17.43 13.97
C THR A 130 18.46 18.84 13.88
N PRO A 131 19.77 18.98 13.59
CA PRO A 131 20.36 20.30 13.34
C PRO A 131 19.68 21.06 12.20
N ASP A 132 19.20 20.34 11.18
CA ASP A 132 18.66 20.93 9.95
C ASP A 132 17.13 21.14 9.99
N GLY A 133 16.42 20.55 10.96
CA GLY A 133 14.97 20.69 11.10
C GLY A 133 14.34 19.54 11.88
N ILE A 134 13.14 19.12 11.48
CA ILE A 134 12.39 18.06 12.15
C ILE A 134 12.30 16.84 11.23
N MET A 135 12.62 15.66 11.77
CA MET A 135 12.36 14.37 11.15
C MET A 135 11.09 13.77 11.75
N LEU A 136 10.10 13.46 10.91
CA LEU A 136 8.84 12.86 11.35
C LEU A 136 8.89 11.34 11.23
N THR A 137 8.35 10.61 12.21
CA THR A 137 8.19 9.15 12.13
C THR A 137 6.80 8.79 11.63
N LEU A 138 6.71 8.13 10.48
CA LEU A 138 5.49 7.52 9.95
C LEU A 138 5.49 6.01 10.25
N GLU A 139 4.53 5.58 11.07
CA GLU A 139 4.34 4.19 11.44
C GLU A 139 3.40 3.49 10.45
N ALA A 140 3.88 2.38 9.87
CA ALA A 140 3.13 1.50 8.99
C ALA A 140 2.68 0.24 9.75
N PRO A 141 1.54 -0.37 9.39
CA PRO A 141 0.97 -1.48 10.15
C PRO A 141 1.73 -2.80 9.98
N ARG A 142 2.61 -2.90 8.97
CA ARG A 142 3.41 -4.09 8.64
C ARG A 142 4.53 -3.75 7.68
N GLU A 143 5.56 -4.59 7.67
CA GLU A 143 6.77 -4.42 6.88
C GLU A 143 6.49 -4.29 5.38
N PHE A 144 5.55 -5.07 4.88
CA PHE A 144 5.07 -4.96 3.50
C PHE A 144 4.59 -3.55 3.13
N VAL A 145 3.79 -2.91 3.99
CA VAL A 145 3.28 -1.55 3.73
C VAL A 145 4.42 -0.53 3.87
N ARG A 146 5.30 -0.71 4.87
CA ARG A 146 6.49 0.13 5.07
C ARG A 146 7.37 0.13 3.82
N GLY A 147 7.76 -1.06 3.35
CA GLY A 147 8.61 -1.23 2.17
C GLY A 147 7.96 -0.71 0.89
N TRP A 148 6.64 -0.85 0.74
CA TRP A 148 5.93 -0.28 -0.39
C TRP A 148 5.95 1.26 -0.38
N ILE A 149 5.69 1.88 0.78
CA ILE A 149 5.75 3.34 0.94
C ILE A 149 7.19 3.83 0.68
N GLU A 150 8.19 3.13 1.22
CA GLU A 150 9.60 3.44 1.00
C GLU A 150 9.96 3.47 -0.49
N LYS A 151 9.57 2.43 -1.22
CA LYS A 151 9.91 2.26 -2.64
C LYS A 151 9.14 3.21 -3.57
N HIS A 152 7.88 3.51 -3.25
CA HIS A 152 6.97 4.16 -4.20
C HIS A 152 6.54 5.59 -3.83
N PHE A 153 6.63 5.97 -2.55
CA PHE A 153 6.05 7.23 -2.06
C PHE A 153 7.03 8.11 -1.27
N LEU A 154 8.13 7.55 -0.75
CA LEU A 154 9.02 8.27 0.17
C LEU A 154 9.66 9.53 -0.45
N ALA A 155 10.02 9.48 -1.74
CA ALA A 155 10.58 10.64 -2.44
C ALA A 155 9.60 11.81 -2.47
N ASP A 156 8.36 11.56 -2.89
CA ASP A 156 7.30 12.58 -2.96
C ASP A 156 6.86 13.04 -1.57
N LEU A 157 6.78 12.12 -0.59
CA LEU A 157 6.54 12.46 0.81
C LEU A 157 7.54 13.50 1.30
N ASN A 158 8.84 13.23 1.14
CA ASN A 158 9.89 14.13 1.57
C ASN A 158 9.86 15.46 0.81
N HIS A 159 9.54 15.44 -0.48
CA HIS A 159 9.38 16.66 -1.27
C HIS A 159 8.24 17.53 -0.75
N TYR A 160 7.03 16.97 -0.57
CA TYR A 160 5.87 17.73 -0.13
C TYR A 160 5.98 18.23 1.32
N TRP A 161 6.64 17.47 2.20
CA TRP A 161 6.93 17.93 3.56
C TRP A 161 7.90 19.12 3.59
N ARG A 162 8.89 19.16 2.70
CA ARG A 162 9.82 20.29 2.62
C ARG A 162 9.18 21.57 2.07
N GLU A 163 8.10 21.43 1.30
CA GLU A 163 7.31 22.56 0.79
C GLU A 163 6.24 23.06 1.77
N CYS A 164 6.11 22.42 2.94
CA CYS A 164 5.14 22.81 3.96
C CYS A 164 5.70 23.88 4.89
N ASP A 165 5.17 25.09 4.82
CA ASP A 165 5.54 26.23 5.68
C ASP A 165 4.68 26.35 6.96
N TYR A 166 4.07 25.25 7.40
CA TYR A 166 3.08 25.25 8.50
C TYR A 166 3.70 25.26 9.90
N CYS A 167 5.00 24.96 10.04
CA CYS A 167 5.67 24.80 11.33
C CYS A 167 6.83 25.78 11.48
N SER A 168 7.16 26.15 12.72
CA SER A 168 8.27 27.07 13.01
C SER A 168 9.64 26.53 12.62
N ARG A 169 9.76 25.21 12.44
CA ARG A 169 10.95 24.53 11.94
C ARG A 169 10.57 23.69 10.72
N PRO A 170 11.41 23.66 9.68
CA PRO A 170 11.12 22.88 8.48
C PRO A 170 11.15 21.38 8.77
N VAL A 171 10.22 20.64 8.17
CA VAL A 171 10.26 19.18 8.16
C VAL A 171 11.24 18.74 7.07
N ILE A 172 12.32 18.08 7.46
CA ILE A 172 13.41 17.71 6.53
C ILE A 172 13.20 16.34 5.87
N GLY A 173 12.33 15.51 6.47
CA GLY A 173 11.93 14.23 5.90
C GLY A 173 11.07 13.36 6.82
N ILE A 174 10.83 12.15 6.33
CA ILE A 174 10.07 11.09 6.98
C ILE A 174 10.99 9.89 7.24
N GLN A 175 10.98 9.39 8.47
CA GLN A 175 11.47 8.07 8.84
C GLN A 175 10.30 7.09 8.88
N LEU A 176 10.44 5.96 8.18
CA LEU A 176 9.43 4.89 8.15
C LEU A 176 9.73 3.86 9.24
N LYS A 177 8.72 3.50 10.04
CA LYS A 177 8.79 2.40 11.01
C LYS A 177 7.63 1.44 10.82
N THR A 178 7.87 0.16 11.12
CA THR A 178 6.79 -0.83 11.21
C THR A 178 6.32 -0.87 12.66
N LYS A 179 5.00 -0.89 12.88
CA LYS A 179 4.40 -1.09 14.20
C LYS A 179 4.92 -2.40 14.79
N GLU A 180 5.54 -2.34 15.95
CA GLU A 180 5.97 -3.55 16.66
C GLU A 180 4.75 -4.40 16.99
N ALA A 181 4.86 -5.71 16.75
CA ALA A 181 3.81 -6.64 17.14
C ALA A 181 3.70 -6.62 18.67
N THR A 182 2.57 -6.15 19.18
CA THR A 182 2.23 -6.32 20.59
C THR A 182 2.14 -7.82 20.82
N SER A 183 3.13 -8.36 21.53
CA SER A 183 3.23 -9.78 21.86
C SER A 183 2.18 -10.19 22.88
#